data_AF-A0A928M2N3-F1
#
_entry.id   AF-A0A928M2N3-F1
#
_cell.length_a   1.000
_cell.length_b   1.000
_cell.length_c   1.000
_cell.angle_alpha   90.00
_cell.angle_beta   90.00
_cell.angle_gamma   90.00
#
_symmetry.space_group_name_H-M   'P 1'
#
loop_
_entity.id
_entity.type
_entity.pdbx_description
1 polymer ?
#
loop_
_entity_poly.entity_id
_entity_poly.type
_entity_poly.pdbx_seq_one_letter_code
_entity_poly.pdbx_strand_id
1 'polypeptide(L)'
;LKMVDYPLLLTFVFFFVFAGNMARIDVVRYAFSALLERSTLLFSVLSCQCISNVPSAILLSQFTGNYADLLVGVNIGGVGTLIASLASLITFSQYTAHNPGKTGYYIKLFSVFNFGFLFLLTAFMLVLKLF
;
A
#
# COMPACT_ATOMS: atom_id res chain seq x y z
N LEU A 1 2.83 -22.14 23.10
CA LEU A 1 1.89 -21.01 22.92
C LEU A 1 2.58 -19.97 22.05
N LYS A 2 2.04 -19.62 20.87
CA LYS A 2 2.57 -18.45 20.14
C LYS A 2 2.25 -17.21 20.97
N MET A 3 3.28 -16.47 21.39
CA MET A 3 3.08 -15.17 22.04
C MET A 3 2.34 -14.23 21.08
N VAL A 4 1.40 -13.45 21.62
CA VAL A 4 0.75 -12.37 20.88
C VAL A 4 1.79 -11.30 20.57
N ASP A 5 1.83 -10.85 19.33
CA ASP A 5 2.71 -9.75 18.88
C ASP A 5 2.12 -8.40 19.30
N TYR A 6 2.26 -8.07 20.59
CA TYR A 6 1.81 -6.80 21.14
C TYR A 6 2.42 -5.55 20.46
N PRO A 7 3.71 -5.55 20.06
CA PRO A 7 4.26 -4.47 19.25
C PRO A 7 3.48 -4.21 17.96
N LEU A 8 3.16 -5.26 17.19
CA LEU A 8 2.37 -5.11 15.96
C LEU A 8 0.97 -4.55 16.23
N LEU A 9 0.31 -5.02 17.30
CA LEU A 9 -1.00 -4.51 17.70
C LEU A 9 -0.93 -3.02 18.04
N LEU A 10 0.11 -2.59 18.76
CA LEU A 10 0.34 -1.19 19.09
C LEU A 10 0.59 -0.34 17.83
N THR A 11 1.31 -0.86 16.83
CA THR A 11 1.48 -0.19 15.54
C THR A 11 0.14 0.07 14.86
N PHE A 12 -0.79 -0.90 14.87
CA PHE A 12 -2.13 -0.69 14.34
C PHE A 12 -2.89 0.41 15.09
N VAL A 13 -2.81 0.43 16.42
CA VAL A 13 -3.41 1.51 17.23
C VAL A 13 -2.89 2.87 16.79
N PHE A 14 -1.58 3.02 16.60
CA PHE A 14 -1.01 4.28 16.10
C PHE A 14 -1.46 4.62 14.69
N PHE A 15 -1.59 3.66 13.78
CA PHE A 15 -2.13 3.93 12.44
C PHE A 15 -3.58 4.41 12.48
N PHE A 16 -4.44 3.82 13.32
CA PHE A 16 -5.82 4.29 13.47
C PHE A 16 -5.87 5.70 14.09
N VAL A 17 -5.08 5.97 15.13
CA VAL A 17 -4.99 7.31 15.74
C VAL A 17 -4.48 8.34 14.73
N PHE A 18 -3.44 8.01 13.98
CA PHE A 18 -2.90 8.88 12.94
C PHE A 18 -3.94 9.16 11.85
N ALA A 19 -4.57 8.13 11.30
CA ALA A 19 -5.60 8.28 10.27
C ALA A 19 -6.78 9.13 10.75
N GLY A 20 -7.24 8.90 11.97
CA GLY A 20 -8.31 9.69 12.59
C GLY A 20 -7.92 11.15 12.80
N ASN A 21 -6.68 11.45 13.21
CA ASN A 21 -6.20 12.82 13.34
C ASN A 21 -6.08 13.51 11.97
N MET A 22 -5.55 12.82 10.96
CA MET A 22 -5.46 13.34 9.59
C MET A 22 -6.84 13.70 9.03
N ALA A 23 -7.86 12.88 9.31
CA ALA A 23 -9.24 13.12 8.89
C ALA A 23 -9.90 14.36 9.52
N ARG A 24 -9.39 14.83 10.67
CA ARG A 24 -9.88 16.02 11.38
C ARG A 24 -9.23 17.32 10.92
N ILE A 25 -8.14 17.25 10.15
CA ILE A 25 -7.48 18.43 9.58
C ILE A 25 -8.21 18.79 8.27
N ASP A 26 -8.93 19.91 8.25
CA ASP A 26 -9.80 20.27 7.12
C ASP A 26 -9.07 20.33 5.77
N VAL A 27 -7.83 20.84 5.74
CA VAL A 27 -7.01 20.92 4.52
C VAL A 27 -6.67 19.53 3.98
N VAL A 28 -6.31 18.60 4.88
CA VAL A 28 -6.00 17.21 4.51
C VAL A 28 -7.26 16.51 4.02
N ARG A 29 -8.36 16.66 4.76
CA ARG A 29 -9.65 16.07 4.39
C ARG A 29 -10.09 16.52 3.01
N TYR A 30 -10.08 17.83 2.75
CA TYR A 30 -10.44 18.36 1.43
C TYR A 30 -9.54 17.83 0.32
N ALA A 31 -8.22 17.86 0.53
CA ALA A 31 -7.27 17.39 -0.47
C ALA A 31 -7.44 15.89 -0.79
N PHE A 32 -7.52 15.04 0.24
CA PHE A 32 -7.63 13.60 0.05
C PHE A 32 -8.99 13.20 -0.52
N SER A 33 -10.08 13.80 -0.05
CA SER A 33 -11.41 13.54 -0.61
C SER A 33 -11.51 13.95 -2.08
N ALA A 34 -10.99 15.13 -2.46
CA ALA A 34 -11.00 15.56 -3.86
C ALA A 34 -10.19 14.62 -4.78
N LEU A 35 -9.06 14.09 -4.29
CA LEU A 35 -8.26 13.12 -5.05
C LEU A 35 -9.00 11.78 -5.18
N LEU A 36 -9.58 11.28 -4.10
CA LEU A 36 -10.28 10.00 -4.07
C LEU A 36 -11.61 10.02 -4.83
N GLU A 37 -12.29 11.16 -4.90
CA GLU A 37 -13.45 11.38 -5.78
C GLU A 37 -13.07 11.23 -7.25
N ARG A 38 -11.86 11.68 -7.64
CA ARG A 38 -11.37 11.53 -9.01
C ARG A 38 -11.04 10.08 -9.36
N SER A 39 -10.37 9.36 -8.45
CA SER A 39 -10.14 7.91 -8.62
C SER A 39 -9.65 7.27 -7.33
N THR A 40 -10.56 6.67 -6.57
CA THR A 40 -10.20 5.92 -5.35
C THR A 40 -9.22 4.79 -5.66
N LEU A 41 -9.37 4.11 -6.81
CA LEU A 41 -8.46 3.05 -7.25
C LEU A 41 -7.03 3.55 -7.49
N LEU A 42 -6.84 4.60 -8.29
CA LEU A 42 -5.49 5.09 -8.62
C LEU A 42 -4.78 5.65 -7.39
N PHE A 43 -5.48 6.45 -6.58
CA PHE A 43 -4.87 7.06 -5.40
C PHE A 43 -4.53 6.03 -4.32
N SER A 44 -5.31 4.96 -4.20
CA SER A 44 -4.95 3.85 -3.29
C SER A 44 -3.74 3.06 -3.78
N VAL A 45 -3.63 2.78 -5.09
CA VAL A 45 -2.43 2.15 -5.69
C VAL A 45 -1.18 2.99 -5.44
N LEU A 46 -1.27 4.31 -5.68
CA LEU A 46 -0.15 5.24 -5.53
C LEU A 46 0.27 5.42 -4.07
N SER A 47 -0.70 5.60 -3.16
CA SER A 47 -0.44 5.72 -1.72
C SER A 47 0.31 4.51 -1.18
N CYS A 48 -0.05 3.30 -1.63
CA CYS A 48 0.61 2.07 -1.21
C CYS A 48 2.10 2.01 -1.57
N GLN A 49 2.52 2.67 -2.67
CA GLN A 49 3.94 2.68 -3.04
C GLN A 49 4.82 3.36 -2.00
N CYS A 50 4.24 4.28 -1.22
CA CYS A 50 4.94 5.10 -0.24
C CYS A 50 4.70 4.64 1.20
N ILE A 51 3.51 4.13 1.53
CA ILE A 51 3.11 3.85 2.92
C ILE A 51 3.06 2.35 3.25
N SER A 52 2.70 1.50 2.28
CA SER A 52 2.28 0.09 2.44
C SER A 52 0.77 -0.14 2.36
N ASN A 53 0.38 -1.34 1.97
CA ASN A 53 -1.00 -1.73 1.70
C ASN A 53 -1.95 -1.52 2.89
N VAL A 54 -1.60 -2.02 4.08
CA VAL A 54 -2.50 -1.95 5.25
C VAL A 54 -2.67 -0.53 5.79
N PRO A 55 -1.61 0.27 6.03
CA PRO A 55 -1.79 1.61 6.56
C PRO A 55 -2.40 2.58 5.53
N SER A 56 -2.14 2.40 4.22
CA SER A 56 -2.85 3.13 3.18
C SER A 56 -4.35 2.83 3.19
N ALA A 57 -4.76 1.58 3.40
CA ALA A 57 -6.18 1.22 3.52
C ALA A 57 -6.81 1.92 4.72
N ILE A 58 -6.17 1.86 5.88
CA ILE A 58 -6.64 2.51 7.11
C ILE A 58 -6.78 4.02 6.91
N LEU A 59 -5.75 4.69 6.37
CA LEU A 59 -5.76 6.13 6.14
C LEU A 59 -6.84 6.55 5.15
N LEU A 60 -6.81 6.00 3.93
CA LEU A 60 -7.69 6.44 2.84
C LEU A 60 -9.17 6.09 3.11
N SER A 61 -9.45 5.06 3.92
CA SER A 61 -10.82 4.71 4.33
C SER A 61 -11.54 5.82 5.10
N GLN A 62 -10.79 6.78 5.68
CA GLN A 62 -11.37 7.93 6.36
C GLN A 62 -11.87 9.02 5.39
N PHE A 63 -11.53 8.92 4.09
CA PHE A 63 -11.75 9.99 3.11
C PHE A 63 -12.56 9.55 1.88
N THR A 64 -12.92 8.26 1.76
CA THR A 64 -13.76 7.71 0.68
C THR A 64 -14.73 6.65 1.20
N GLY A 65 -15.94 6.63 0.64
CA GLY A 65 -16.92 5.55 0.86
C GLY A 65 -16.80 4.40 -0.14
N ASN A 66 -15.95 4.52 -1.17
CA ASN A 66 -15.77 3.49 -2.20
C ASN A 66 -14.77 2.42 -1.75
N TYR A 67 -15.20 1.57 -0.81
CA TYR A 67 -14.38 0.51 -0.22
C TYR A 67 -13.94 -0.54 -1.24
N ALA A 68 -14.76 -0.86 -2.25
CA ALA A 68 -14.41 -1.83 -3.27
C ALA A 68 -13.15 -1.40 -4.03
N ASP A 69 -13.14 -0.16 -4.52
CA ASP A 69 -11.99 0.41 -5.24
C ASP A 69 -10.77 0.60 -4.36
N LEU A 70 -11.01 1.01 -3.11
CA LEU A 70 -9.96 1.18 -2.13
C LEU A 70 -9.26 -0.15 -1.88
N LEU A 71 -10.00 -1.21 -1.57
CA LEU A 71 -9.46 -2.53 -1.25
C LEU A 71 -8.75 -3.16 -2.44
N VAL A 72 -9.32 -3.04 -3.64
CA VAL A 72 -8.66 -3.51 -4.87
C VAL A 72 -7.37 -2.73 -5.11
N GLY A 73 -7.42 -1.41 -5.00
CA GLY A 73 -6.27 -0.57 -5.30
C GLY A 73 -5.13 -0.70 -4.29
N VAL A 74 -5.42 -0.85 -2.99
CA VAL A 74 -4.35 -1.11 -2.00
C VAL A 74 -3.73 -2.50 -2.17
N ASN A 75 -4.51 -3.49 -2.60
CA ASN A 75 -4.00 -4.83 -2.84
C ASN A 75 -3.09 -4.88 -4.08
N ILE A 76 -3.51 -4.24 -5.18
CA ILE A 76 -2.66 -4.04 -6.36
C ILE A 76 -1.43 -3.21 -6.00
N GLY A 77 -1.61 -2.12 -5.24
CA GLY A 77 -0.54 -1.27 -4.77
C GLY A 77 0.53 -2.04 -3.98
N GLY A 78 0.11 -3.03 -3.19
CA GLY A 78 1.00 -3.86 -2.37
C GLY A 78 2.07 -4.64 -3.14
N VAL A 79 1.92 -4.83 -4.46
CA VAL A 79 2.95 -5.53 -5.25
C VAL A 79 4.13 -4.63 -5.64
N GLY A 80 3.96 -3.31 -5.75
CA GLY A 80 4.91 -2.44 -6.47
C GLY A 80 6.30 -2.30 -5.85
N THR A 81 6.46 -1.47 -4.81
CA THR A 81 7.76 -1.25 -4.14
C THR A 81 8.02 -2.28 -3.03
N LEU A 82 9.27 -2.38 -2.57
CA LEU A 82 9.61 -3.17 -1.39
C LEU A 82 8.86 -2.69 -0.13
N ILE A 83 8.65 -1.38 -0.02
CA ILE A 83 7.95 -0.75 1.12
C ILE A 83 6.44 -1.00 1.03
N ALA A 84 5.90 -1.21 -0.17
CA ALA A 84 4.48 -1.39 -0.41
C ALA A 84 3.88 -2.60 0.32
N SER A 85 4.69 -3.59 0.70
CA SER A 85 4.24 -4.76 1.45
C SER A 85 5.32 -5.30 2.40
N LEU A 86 4.92 -5.62 3.63
CA LEU A 86 5.78 -6.28 4.61
C LEU A 86 6.31 -7.63 4.09
N ALA A 87 5.54 -8.35 3.28
CA ALA A 87 5.99 -9.62 2.69
C ALA A 87 7.21 -9.43 1.77
N SER A 88 7.23 -8.33 1.02
CA SER A 88 8.35 -7.95 0.15
C SER A 88 9.61 -7.63 0.96
N LEU A 89 9.46 -6.95 2.09
CA LEU A 89 10.57 -6.66 3.02
C LEU A 89 11.11 -7.93 3.69
N ILE A 90 10.24 -8.86 4.08
CA ILE A 90 10.65 -10.15 4.66
C ILE A 90 11.47 -10.95 3.63
N THR A 91 10.97 -11.03 2.39
CA THR A 91 11.67 -11.75 1.31
C THR A 91 13.01 -11.10 0.98
N PHE A 92 13.07 -9.76 0.94
CA PHE A 92 14.31 -9.02 0.76
C PHE A 92 15.32 -9.28 1.88
N SER A 93 14.88 -9.24 3.13
CA SER A 93 15.71 -9.53 4.30
C SER A 93 16.26 -10.96 4.26
N GLN A 94 15.42 -11.94 3.95
CA GLN A 94 15.87 -13.33 3.81
C GLN A 94 16.84 -13.53 2.64
N TYR A 95 16.58 -12.91 1.49
CA TYR A 95 17.45 -13.04 0.33
C TYR A 95 18.84 -12.45 0.58
N THR A 96 18.90 -11.25 1.18
CA THR A 96 20.17 -10.57 1.48
C THR A 96 20.98 -11.31 2.55
N ALA A 97 20.31 -11.93 3.52
CA ALA A 97 20.96 -12.78 4.51
C ALA A 97 21.61 -14.04 3.90
N HIS A 98 20.98 -14.67 2.90
CA HIS A 98 21.52 -15.88 2.25
C HIS A 98 22.48 -15.58 1.08
N ASN A 99 22.42 -14.38 0.50
CA ASN A 99 23.21 -14.00 -0.68
C ASN A 99 23.93 -12.66 -0.47
N PRO A 100 24.94 -12.60 0.43
CA PRO A 100 25.70 -11.38 0.65
C PRO A 100 26.34 -10.88 -0.65
N GLY A 101 26.21 -9.58 -0.92
CA GLY A 101 26.72 -8.93 -2.15
C GLY A 101 25.77 -8.93 -3.35
N LYS A 102 24.63 -9.65 -3.31
CA LYS A 102 23.63 -9.66 -4.40
C LYS A 102 22.40 -8.77 -4.16
N THR A 103 22.47 -7.86 -3.20
CA THR A 103 21.37 -6.95 -2.82
C THR A 103 20.86 -6.12 -3.99
N GLY A 104 21.76 -5.48 -4.76
CA GLY A 104 21.37 -4.64 -5.89
C GLY A 104 20.71 -5.43 -7.03
N TYR A 105 21.16 -6.66 -7.26
CA TYR A 105 20.55 -7.57 -8.25
C TYR A 105 19.11 -7.92 -7.86
N TYR A 106 18.87 -8.27 -6.60
CA TYR A 106 17.52 -8.54 -6.11
C TYR A 106 16.62 -7.31 -6.24
N ILE A 107 17.07 -6.12 -5.81
CA ILE A 107 16.26 -4.89 -5.90
C ILE A 107 15.88 -4.65 -7.37
N LYS A 108 16.83 -4.75 -8.30
CA LYS A 108 16.55 -4.54 -9.73
C LYS A 108 15.54 -5.56 -10.27
N LEU A 109 15.76 -6.85 -10.01
CA LEU A 109 14.88 -7.92 -10.49
C LEU A 109 13.48 -7.78 -9.89
N PHE A 110 13.41 -7.59 -8.57
CA PHE A 110 12.17 -7.34 -7.84
C PHE A 110 11.41 -6.15 -8.43
N SER A 111 12.06 -5.00 -8.61
CA SER A 111 11.42 -3.79 -9.14
C SER A 111 10.90 -4.00 -10.56
N VAL A 112 11.66 -4.63 -11.46
CA VAL A 112 11.20 -4.85 -12.84
C VAL A 112 9.95 -5.73 -12.88
N PHE A 113 9.97 -6.87 -12.19
CA PHE A 113 8.82 -7.77 -12.16
C PHE A 113 7.60 -7.11 -11.51
N ASN A 114 7.78 -6.50 -10.34
CA ASN A 114 6.67 -5.95 -9.58
C ASN A 114 6.08 -4.68 -10.18
N PHE A 115 6.88 -3.79 -10.75
CA PHE A 115 6.32 -2.66 -11.50
C PHE A 115 5.60 -3.10 -12.77
N GLY A 116 6.07 -4.18 -13.43
CA GLY A 116 5.35 -4.81 -14.53
C GLY A 116 3.96 -5.30 -14.11
N PHE A 117 3.88 -6.07 -13.02
CA PHE A 117 2.60 -6.52 -12.45
C PHE A 117 1.73 -5.35 -11.98
N LEU A 118 2.31 -4.36 -11.31
CA LEU A 118 1.60 -3.17 -10.83
C LEU A 118 0.91 -2.45 -11.99
N PHE A 119 1.65 -2.20 -13.08
CA PHE A 119 1.11 -1.53 -14.26
C PHE A 119 0.04 -2.38 -14.93
N LEU A 120 0.30 -3.68 -15.14
CA LEU A 120 -0.63 -4.59 -15.81
C LEU A 120 -1.95 -4.73 -15.04
N LEU A 121 -1.90 -4.95 -13.73
CA LEU A 121 -3.10 -5.10 -12.89
C LEU A 121 -3.87 -3.80 -12.76
N THR A 122 -3.17 -2.66 -12.63
CA THR A 122 -3.80 -1.34 -12.58
C THR A 122 -4.50 -1.02 -13.90
N ALA A 123 -3.83 -1.22 -15.03
CA ALA A 123 -4.40 -1.01 -16.35
C ALA A 123 -5.60 -1.94 -16.59
N PHE A 124 -5.49 -3.21 -16.23
CA PHE A 124 -6.60 -4.17 -16.33
C PHE A 124 -7.83 -3.70 -15.54
N MET A 125 -7.66 -3.29 -14.28
CA MET A 125 -8.78 -2.80 -13.47
C MET A 125 -9.37 -1.48 -13.97
N LEU A 126 -8.54 -0.59 -14.53
CA LEU A 126 -9.04 0.64 -15.14
C LEU A 126 -9.87 0.34 -16.39
N VAL A 127 -9.41 -0.58 -17.25
CA VAL A 127 -10.14 -1.02 -18.43
C VAL A 127 -11.45 -1.70 -18.04
N LEU A 128 -11.42 -2.59 -17.04
CA LEU A 128 -12.61 -3.30 -16.58
C LEU A 128 -13.71 -2.33 -16.12
N LYS A 129 -13.36 -1.18 -15.54
CA LYS A 129 -14.30 -0.14 -15.13
C LYS A 129 -14.86 0.73 -16.24
N LEU A 130 -14.25 0.71 -17.41
CA LEU A 130 -14.76 1.43 -18.58
C LEU A 130 -15.92 0.68 -19.24
N PHE A 131 -16.08 -0.61 -18.94
CA PHE A 131 -17.19 -1.46 -19.38
C PHE A 131 -18.24 -1.60 -18.28
#